data_AF-A0A9C6WAF6-F1
#
_entry.id   AF-A0A9C6WAF6-F1
#
_cell.length_a   1.000
_cell.length_b   1.000
_cell.length_c   1.000
_cell.angle_alpha   90.00
_cell.angle_beta   90.00
_cell.angle_gamma   90.00
#
_symmetry.space_group_name_H-M   'P 1'
#
loop_
_entity.id
_entity.type
_entity.pdbx_description
1 polymer ?
#
loop_
_entity_poly.entity_id
_entity_poly.type
_entity_poly.pdbx_seq_one_letter_code
_entity_poly.pdbx_strand_id
1 'polypeptide(L)'
;MDEVHDLEDWRISLSSRNNVIYNGTPYVPMLVENILIHISFEDYETNGIKTIQTVGKLIPKTETVATLLSVTPGNNSAFSVSLKILKVRDIYIKDSNDIYCPIWKKCSIFKIYGTLKKEGLENVLEASHLVPVQDVVATTVPKDKVICYNYNGIK
;
A
#
# COMPACT_ATOMS: atom_id res chain seq x y z
N MET A 1 31.82 5.37 23.41
CA MET A 1 32.07 4.54 22.22
C MET A 1 30.99 3.47 22.23
N ASP A 2 30.46 3.15 21.06
CA ASP A 2 29.35 2.22 20.72
C ASP A 2 27.96 2.88 20.81
N GLU A 3 27.40 3.49 19.73
CA GLU A 3 26.77 2.90 18.52
C GLU A 3 25.69 1.84 18.87
N VAL A 4 24.44 1.88 18.36
CA VAL A 4 24.02 1.67 16.97
C VAL A 4 22.59 2.22 16.73
N HIS A 5 22.33 2.60 15.47
CA HIS A 5 21.14 3.22 14.91
C HIS A 5 19.88 2.32 14.84
N ASP A 6 18.79 2.69 15.54
CA ASP A 6 17.43 2.12 15.37
C ASP A 6 16.63 2.78 14.23
N LEU A 7 17.29 3.10 13.10
CA LEU A 7 16.64 3.61 11.87
C LEU A 7 16.30 2.49 10.87
N GLU A 8 16.48 1.23 11.29
CA GLU A 8 16.57 0.08 10.40
C GLU A 8 15.23 -0.61 10.10
N ASP A 9 14.20 -0.52 10.95
CA ASP A 9 13.05 -1.42 10.84
C ASP A 9 12.15 -1.21 9.61
N TRP A 10 11.86 0.03 9.22
CA TRP A 10 11.01 0.27 8.04
C TRP A 10 11.77 0.03 6.72
N ARG A 11 13.08 0.32 6.71
CA ARG A 11 13.95 0.07 5.56
C ARG A 11 14.19 -1.42 5.35
N ILE A 12 14.34 -2.18 6.44
CA ILE A 12 14.40 -3.64 6.43
C ILE A 12 13.06 -4.22 5.97
N SER A 13 11.93 -3.70 6.44
CA SER A 13 10.60 -4.13 5.97
C SER A 13 10.41 -3.91 4.46
N LEU A 14 10.82 -2.74 3.93
CA LEU A 14 10.79 -2.45 2.49
C LEU A 14 11.75 -3.32 1.67
N SER A 15 12.93 -3.64 2.21
CA SER A 15 13.98 -4.43 1.55
C SER A 15 13.85 -5.94 1.75
N SER A 16 12.93 -6.40 2.60
CA SER A 16 12.73 -7.82 2.88
C SER A 16 12.25 -8.57 1.63
N ARG A 17 12.85 -9.74 1.37
CA ARG A 17 12.53 -10.62 0.22
C ARG A 17 11.08 -11.09 0.16
N ASN A 18 10.32 -10.97 1.25
CA ASN A 18 8.88 -11.21 1.26
C ASN A 18 8.09 -10.20 0.38
N ASN A 19 8.70 -9.07 0.02
CA ASN A 19 8.15 -8.11 -0.95
C ASN A 19 8.50 -8.45 -2.41
N VAL A 20 9.39 -9.41 -2.65
CA VAL A 20 9.99 -9.65 -3.96
C VAL A 20 9.37 -10.92 -4.53
N ILE A 21 8.53 -10.73 -5.55
CA ILE A 21 7.85 -11.74 -6.36
C ILE A 21 6.50 -12.21 -5.78
N TYR A 22 5.47 -11.40 -5.97
CA TYR A 22 4.10 -11.90 -6.03
C TYR A 22 3.80 -12.26 -7.50
N ASN A 23 3.57 -13.54 -7.79
CA ASN A 23 3.18 -14.06 -9.11
C ASN A 23 4.23 -14.03 -10.25
N GLY A 24 5.53 -13.97 -9.94
CA GLY A 24 6.61 -14.11 -10.94
C GLY A 24 7.04 -12.81 -11.64
N THR A 25 6.23 -11.74 -11.57
CA THR A 25 6.56 -10.41 -12.13
C THR A 25 6.89 -9.43 -10.99
N PRO A 26 8.04 -8.73 -11.02
CA PRO A 26 8.37 -7.78 -9.98
C PRO A 26 7.45 -6.55 -10.06
N TYR A 27 6.84 -6.18 -8.93
CA TYR A 27 6.16 -4.89 -8.80
C TYR A 27 7.22 -3.80 -8.64
N VAL A 28 7.31 -2.87 -9.58
CA VAL A 28 8.33 -1.81 -9.54
C VAL A 28 7.92 -0.73 -8.54
N PRO A 29 8.79 -0.37 -7.57
CA PRO A 29 8.52 0.72 -6.64
C PRO A 29 8.35 2.06 -7.35
N MET A 30 7.27 2.77 -7.05
CA MET A 30 6.96 4.07 -7.66
C MET A 30 6.28 4.99 -6.65
N LEU A 31 6.75 6.24 -6.56
CA LEU A 31 6.09 7.29 -5.79
C LEU A 31 4.78 7.71 -6.49
N VAL A 32 3.76 8.08 -5.71
CA VAL A 32 2.44 8.49 -6.24
C VAL A 32 2.59 9.63 -7.25
N GLU A 33 3.45 10.61 -6.94
CA GLU A 33 3.77 11.76 -7.78
C GLU A 33 4.40 11.41 -9.14
N ASN A 34 5.06 10.25 -9.25
CA ASN A 34 5.75 9.85 -10.48
C ASN A 34 4.84 9.02 -11.41
N ILE A 35 3.69 8.54 -10.94
CA ILE A 35 2.83 7.62 -11.72
C ILE A 35 2.34 8.28 -13.01
N LEU A 36 1.83 9.51 -12.95
CA LEU A 36 1.32 10.20 -14.13
C LEU A 36 2.43 10.53 -15.14
N ILE A 37 3.63 10.87 -14.65
CA ILE A 37 4.81 11.11 -15.50
C ILE A 37 5.18 9.80 -16.22
N HIS A 38 5.22 8.69 -15.49
CA HIS A 38 5.53 7.38 -16.05
C HIS A 38 4.56 6.95 -17.15
N ILE A 39 3.26 7.17 -16.93
CA ILE A 39 2.22 6.85 -17.94
C ILE A 39 2.32 7.77 -19.16
N SER A 40 2.89 8.97 -19.02
CA SER A 40 3.02 9.94 -20.11
C SER A 40 4.13 9.62 -21.11
N PHE A 41 4.99 8.64 -20.85
CA PHE A 41 6.05 8.25 -21.77
C PHE A 41 5.49 7.62 -23.05
N GLU A 42 6.06 7.97 -24.21
CA GLU A 42 5.56 7.58 -25.54
C GLU A 42 5.48 6.07 -25.74
N ASP A 43 6.40 5.31 -25.14
CA ASP A 43 6.47 3.85 -25.24
C ASP A 43 5.75 3.12 -24.10
N TYR A 44 5.04 3.84 -23.22
CA TYR A 44 4.36 3.24 -22.07
C TYR A 44 3.36 2.14 -22.48
N GLU A 45 2.63 2.36 -23.58
CA GLU A 45 1.62 1.39 -24.01
C GLU A 45 2.21 0.04 -24.46
N THR A 46 3.38 0.07 -25.10
CA THR A 46 4.02 -1.10 -25.69
C THR A 46 5.06 -1.74 -24.76
N ASN A 47 5.89 -0.93 -24.10
CA ASN A 47 7.05 -1.38 -23.32
C ASN A 47 7.02 -0.90 -21.86
N GLY A 48 6.06 -0.06 -21.49
CA GLY A 48 5.97 0.51 -20.15
C GLY A 48 5.73 -0.54 -19.08
N ILE A 49 6.39 -0.36 -17.94
CA ILE A 49 6.10 -1.11 -16.72
C ILE A 49 4.69 -0.77 -16.26
N LYS A 50 3.80 -1.77 -16.19
CA LYS A 50 2.42 -1.57 -15.72
C LYS A 50 2.21 -2.07 -14.29
N THR A 51 2.99 -3.04 -13.82
CA THR A 51 2.90 -3.59 -12.47
C THR A 51 3.78 -2.82 -11.49
N ILE A 52 3.17 -2.08 -10.57
CA ILE A 52 3.87 -1.20 -9.63
C ILE A 52 3.52 -1.48 -8.18
N GLN A 53 4.44 -1.18 -7.27
CA GLN A 53 4.17 -1.03 -5.85
C GLN A 53 4.33 0.44 -5.46
N THR A 54 3.40 0.97 -4.69
CA THR A 54 3.43 2.37 -4.23
C THR A 54 2.97 2.46 -2.79
N VAL A 55 3.29 3.57 -2.12
CA VAL A 55 2.85 3.84 -0.74
C VAL A 55 2.12 5.17 -0.73
N GLY A 56 0.96 5.20 -0.10
CA GLY A 56 0.20 6.43 0.01
C GLY A 56 -0.92 6.33 1.03
N LYS A 57 -1.53 7.48 1.32
CA LYS A 57 -2.73 7.55 2.14
C LYS A 57 -3.94 7.20 1.28
N LEU A 58 -4.65 6.13 1.63
CA LEU A 58 -5.84 5.67 0.91
C LEU A 58 -7.09 6.37 1.44
N ILE A 59 -7.75 7.14 0.59
CA ILE A 59 -9.00 7.84 0.87
C ILE A 59 -10.12 7.15 0.08
N PRO A 60 -11.06 6.42 0.72
CA PRO A 60 -12.15 5.77 0.01
C PRO A 60 -13.07 6.81 -0.62
N LYS A 61 -13.48 6.59 -1.88
CA LYS A 61 -14.51 7.37 -2.58
C LYS A 61 -15.82 6.60 -2.65
N THR A 62 -15.74 5.33 -3.01
CA THR A 62 -16.84 4.37 -3.04
C THR A 62 -16.37 3.03 -2.45
N GLU A 63 -17.21 2.00 -2.48
CA GLU A 63 -16.84 0.65 -2.04
C GLU A 63 -15.70 0.04 -2.88
N THR A 64 -15.59 0.43 -4.15
CA THR A 64 -14.66 -0.17 -5.11
C THR A 64 -13.65 0.81 -5.69
N VAL A 65 -13.70 2.08 -5.29
CA VAL A 65 -12.80 3.13 -5.78
C VAL A 65 -12.29 3.96 -4.63
N ALA A 66 -10.99 4.24 -4.65
CA ALA A 66 -10.32 5.09 -3.69
C ALA A 66 -9.37 6.07 -4.39
N THR A 67 -8.95 7.10 -3.66
CA THR A 67 -7.86 7.98 -4.06
C THR A 67 -6.66 7.71 -3.18
N LEU A 68 -5.52 7.47 -3.81
CA LEU A 68 -4.24 7.35 -3.15
C LEU A 68 -3.55 8.71 -3.16
N LEU A 69 -3.30 9.28 -1.98
CA LEU A 69 -2.55 10.51 -1.81
C LEU A 69 -1.09 10.21 -1.51
N SER A 70 -0.18 11.02 -2.06
CA SER A 70 1.24 10.96 -1.70
C SER A 70 1.42 11.19 -0.20
N VAL A 71 2.40 10.49 0.37
CA VAL A 71 2.86 10.68 1.75
C VAL A 71 4.15 11.51 1.81
N THR A 72 4.66 11.97 0.66
CA THR A 72 5.81 12.87 0.59
C THR A 72 5.42 14.25 1.18
N PRO A 73 6.16 14.77 2.17
CA PRO A 73 5.83 16.06 2.78
C PRO A 73 5.73 17.19 1.75
N GLY A 74 4.63 17.95 1.79
CA GLY A 74 4.37 19.06 0.86
C GLY A 74 3.91 18.65 -0.53
N ASN A 75 3.80 17.35 -0.82
CA ASN A 75 3.31 16.83 -2.08
C ASN A 75 1.80 16.53 -2.01
N ASN A 76 1.03 17.05 -2.97
CA ASN A 76 -0.42 16.85 -3.05
C ASN A 76 -0.84 15.94 -4.21
N SER A 77 0.10 15.19 -4.81
CA SER A 77 -0.18 14.25 -5.86
C SER A 77 -1.15 13.18 -5.39
N ALA A 78 -2.11 12.88 -6.27
CA ALA A 78 -3.18 11.94 -6.03
C ALA A 78 -3.32 11.03 -7.25
N PHE A 79 -3.66 9.76 -7.02
CA PHE A 79 -3.91 8.80 -8.08
C PHE A 79 -5.15 7.96 -7.79
N SER A 80 -5.89 7.57 -8.83
CA SER A 80 -7.09 6.76 -8.70
C SER A 80 -6.74 5.29 -8.47
N VAL A 81 -7.38 4.64 -7.51
CA VAL A 81 -7.18 3.22 -7.19
C VAL A 81 -8.50 2.48 -7.33
N SER A 82 -8.49 1.44 -8.15
CA SER A 82 -9.60 0.51 -8.33
C SER A 82 -9.41 -0.68 -7.39
N LEU A 83 -10.40 -0.91 -6.52
CA LEU A 83 -10.43 -2.00 -5.53
C LEU A 83 -11.31 -3.17 -5.99
N LYS A 84 -11.84 -3.11 -7.22
CA LYS A 84 -12.87 -4.03 -7.75
C LYS A 84 -12.47 -5.51 -7.71
N ILE A 85 -11.19 -5.80 -7.87
CA ILE A 85 -10.68 -7.18 -7.92
C ILE A 85 -10.28 -7.74 -6.54
N LEU A 86 -10.22 -6.87 -5.51
CA LEU A 86 -9.90 -7.29 -4.16
C LEU A 86 -11.06 -8.09 -3.57
N LYS A 87 -10.74 -9.13 -2.79
CA LYS A 87 -11.77 -9.87 -2.06
C LYS A 87 -12.21 -9.05 -0.87
N VAL A 88 -13.43 -9.28 -0.38
CA VAL A 88 -13.96 -8.64 0.84
C VAL A 88 -12.97 -8.74 2.00
N ARG A 89 -12.34 -9.90 2.19
CA ARG A 89 -11.32 -10.12 3.24
C ARG A 89 -10.04 -9.30 3.10
N ASP A 90 -9.76 -8.75 1.92
CA ASP A 90 -8.57 -7.93 1.64
C ASP A 90 -8.84 -6.44 1.97
N ILE A 91 -10.11 -6.05 2.06
CA ILE A 91 -10.55 -4.67 2.33
C ILE A 91 -11.38 -4.52 3.62
N TYR A 92 -11.81 -5.61 4.24
CA TYR A 92 -12.52 -5.64 5.52
C TYR A 92 -11.79 -6.50 6.56
N ILE A 93 -11.68 -5.98 7.78
CA ILE A 93 -11.13 -6.66 8.95
C ILE A 93 -12.20 -6.71 10.04
N LYS A 94 -12.24 -7.78 10.83
CA LYS A 94 -13.13 -7.83 12.00
C LYS A 94 -12.64 -6.90 13.11
N ASP A 95 -13.55 -6.27 13.82
CA ASP A 95 -13.28 -5.54 15.05
C ASP A 95 -13.30 -6.46 16.28
N SER A 96 -13.14 -5.88 17.47
CA SER A 96 -13.20 -6.62 18.74
C SER A 96 -14.56 -7.25 19.04
N ASN A 97 -15.60 -6.86 18.29
CA ASN A 97 -16.96 -7.36 18.42
C ASN A 97 -17.32 -8.34 17.28
N ASP A 98 -16.32 -8.81 16.53
CA ASP A 98 -16.46 -9.71 15.37
C ASP A 98 -17.21 -9.08 14.18
N ILE A 99 -17.36 -7.75 14.16
CA ILE A 99 -18.05 -7.01 13.09
C ILE A 99 -17.04 -6.64 11.99
N TYR A 100 -17.39 -6.92 10.73
CA TYR A 100 -16.57 -6.51 9.59
C TYR A 100 -16.58 -4.99 9.43
N CYS A 101 -15.40 -4.39 9.53
CA CYS A 101 -15.17 -2.97 9.29
C CYS A 101 -14.17 -2.79 8.15
N PRO A 102 -14.31 -1.75 7.31
CA PRO A 102 -13.31 -1.48 6.28
C PRO A 102 -11.94 -1.19 6.89
N ILE A 103 -10.88 -1.74 6.30
CA ILE A 103 -9.51 -1.68 6.81
C ILE A 103 -9.00 -0.24 6.93
N TRP A 104 -9.48 0.66 6.07
CA TRP A 104 -9.14 2.09 6.09
C TRP A 104 -9.69 2.87 7.30
N LYS A 105 -10.59 2.28 8.09
CA LYS A 105 -11.00 2.89 9.38
C LYS A 105 -9.94 2.72 10.47
N LYS A 106 -9.01 1.76 10.32
CA LYS A 106 -7.96 1.47 11.31
C LYS A 106 -6.58 1.95 10.86
N CYS A 107 -6.29 1.89 9.56
CA CYS A 107 -5.03 2.35 8.98
C CYS A 107 -5.34 3.26 7.81
N SER A 108 -4.65 4.39 7.66
CA SER A 108 -4.87 5.28 6.51
C SER A 108 -3.78 5.18 5.46
N ILE A 109 -2.59 4.69 5.82
CA ILE A 109 -1.44 4.52 4.92
C ILE A 109 -1.33 3.06 4.52
N PHE A 110 -1.20 2.84 3.21
CA PHE A 110 -1.09 1.52 2.63
C PHE A 110 0.06 1.46 1.65
N LYS A 111 0.74 0.32 1.65
CA LYS A 111 1.52 -0.15 0.52
C LYS A 111 0.57 -0.89 -0.42
N ILE A 112 0.49 -0.44 -1.66
CA ILE A 112 -0.44 -0.93 -2.66
C ILE A 112 0.35 -1.58 -3.78
N TYR A 113 -0.03 -2.79 -4.12
CA TYR A 113 0.46 -3.50 -5.30
C TYR A 113 -0.67 -3.52 -6.31
N GLY A 114 -0.36 -3.21 -7.56
CA GLY A 114 -1.38 -3.21 -8.60
C GLY A 114 -0.82 -3.06 -9.99
N THR A 115 -1.75 -3.06 -10.94
CA THR A 115 -1.46 -2.85 -12.35
C THR A 115 -2.07 -1.53 -12.80
N LEU A 116 -1.27 -0.67 -13.40
CA LEU A 116 -1.71 0.54 -14.06
C LEU A 116 -2.53 0.15 -15.30
N LYS A 117 -3.76 0.66 -15.35
CA LYS A 117 -4.72 0.40 -16.42
C LYS A 117 -5.43 1.69 -16.80
N LYS A 118 -6.09 1.64 -17.95
CA LYS A 118 -7.03 2.66 -18.38
C LYS A 118 -8.45 2.14 -18.19
N GLU A 119 -9.23 2.80 -17.34
CA GLU A 119 -10.67 2.56 -17.17
C GLU A 119 -11.44 3.72 -17.83
N GLY A 120 -11.90 3.51 -19.07
CA GLY A 120 -12.50 4.56 -19.87
C GLY A 120 -11.47 5.64 -20.26
N LEU A 121 -11.66 6.87 -19.78
CA LEU A 121 -10.72 7.98 -20.00
C LEU A 121 -9.72 8.17 -18.85
N GLU A 122 -9.90 7.48 -17.73
CA GLU A 122 -9.07 7.65 -16.53
C GLU A 122 -7.98 6.58 -16.44
N ASN A 123 -6.81 7.00 -15.96
CA ASN A 123 -5.77 6.08 -15.53
C ASN A 123 -6.03 5.66 -14.08
N VAL A 124 -6.00 4.35 -13.82
CA VAL A 124 -6.26 3.77 -12.50
C VAL A 124 -5.17 2.77 -12.15
N LEU A 125 -4.90 2.64 -10.85
CA LEU A 125 -4.14 1.52 -10.30
C LEU A 125 -5.15 0.46 -9.86
N GLU A 126 -5.29 -0.62 -10.63
CA GLU A 126 -6.09 -1.77 -10.21
C GLU A 126 -5.30 -2.53 -9.14
N ALA A 127 -5.73 -2.38 -7.88
CA ALA A 127 -5.04 -2.94 -6.73
C ALA A 127 -5.25 -4.46 -6.68
N SER A 128 -4.15 -5.21 -6.70
CA SER A 128 -4.14 -6.64 -6.42
C SER A 128 -3.98 -6.93 -4.94
N HIS A 129 -3.24 -6.08 -4.21
CA HIS A 129 -3.01 -6.23 -2.77
C HIS A 129 -2.89 -4.88 -2.06
N LEU A 130 -3.39 -4.85 -0.83
CA LEU A 130 -3.19 -3.76 0.12
C LEU A 130 -2.48 -4.30 1.34
N VAL A 131 -1.42 -3.63 1.76
CA VAL A 131 -0.71 -3.93 2.99
C VAL A 131 -0.76 -2.68 3.87
N PRO A 132 -1.44 -2.71 5.02
CA PRO A 132 -1.44 -1.60 5.96
C PRO A 132 0.00 -1.29 6.39
N VAL A 133 0.39 -0.03 6.28
CA VAL A 133 1.64 0.45 6.88
C VAL A 133 1.26 0.91 8.27
N GLN A 134 1.73 0.19 9.28
CA GLN A 134 1.62 0.67 10.66
C GLN A 134 2.53 1.89 10.79
N ASP A 135 1.96 2.99 11.29
CA ASP A 135 2.77 4.08 11.80
C ASP A 135 3.62 3.48 12.92
N VAL A 136 4.94 3.49 12.76
CA VAL A 136 5.83 3.35 13.92
C VAL A 136 5.69 4.68 14.65
N VAL A 137 4.59 4.83 15.39
CA VAL A 137 4.57 5.81 16.46
C VAL A 137 5.79 5.44 17.29
N ALA A 138 6.76 6.36 17.38
CA ALA A 138 7.86 6.27 18.33
C ALA A 138 7.21 6.16 19.72
N THR A 139 6.87 4.93 20.08
CA THR A 139 6.02 4.63 21.21
C THR A 139 6.97 4.44 22.36
N THR A 140 7.18 5.51 23.12
CA THR A 140 7.32 5.39 24.56
C THR A 140 6.00 4.83 25.11
N VAL A 141 5.71 3.57 24.80
CA VAL A 141 4.64 2.79 25.41
C VAL A 141 5.33 1.68 26.17
N PRO A 142 5.04 1.51 27.47
CA PRO A 142 5.64 0.46 28.28
C PRO A 142 5.48 -0.90 27.58
N LYS A 143 6.53 -1.71 27.61
CA LYS A 143 6.67 -3.01 26.93
C LYS A 143 5.51 -4.00 27.18
N ASP A 144 4.65 -3.71 28.14
CA ASP A 144 3.58 -4.60 28.62
C ASP A 144 2.24 -4.39 27.91
N LYS A 145 2.13 -3.49 26.93
CA LYS A 145 0.87 -3.21 26.20
C LYS A 145 0.96 -3.30 24.67
N VAL A 146 2.01 -3.94 24.14
CA VAL A 146 2.04 -4.25 22.70
C VAL A 146 1.10 -5.43 22.44
N ILE A 147 -0.10 -5.14 21.94
CA ILE A 147 -1.01 -6.17 21.43
C ILE A 147 -0.51 -6.58 20.04
N CYS A 148 0.32 -7.61 20.01
CA CYS A 148 0.72 -8.29 18.77
C CYS A 148 -0.50 -9.00 18.19
N TYR A 149 -0.99 -8.56 17.03
CA TYR A 149 -1.85 -9.40 16.21
C TYR A 149 -0.97 -10.46 15.52
N ASN A 150 -0.90 -11.65 16.12
CA ASN A 150 -0.32 -12.81 15.47
C ASN A 150 -1.17 -13.18 14.25
N TYR A 151 -0.67 -12.85 13.06
CA TYR A 151 -1.12 -13.47 11.80
C TYR A 151 -0.57 -14.91 11.76
N ASN A 152 -1.19 -15.79 12.54
CA ASN A 152 -0.98 -17.22 12.39
C ASN A 152 -1.70 -17.68 11.13
N GLY A 153 -0.94 -17.76 10.03
CA GLY A 153 -1.33 -18.54 8.86
C GLY A 153 -1.64 -19.97 9.28
N ILE A 154 -2.86 -20.41 8.97
CA ILE A 154 -3.31 -21.78 9.16
C ILE A 154 -2.61 -22.66 8.10
N LYS A 155 -2.08 -23.79 8.56
CA LYS A 155 -1.50 -24.89 7.79
C LYS A 155 -2.44 -25.43 6.71
#